data_AF-A0A485KD65-F1
#
_entry.id   AF-A0A485KD65-F1
#
_cell.length_a   1.000
_cell.length_b   1.000
_cell.length_c   1.000
_cell.angle_alpha   90.00
_cell.angle_beta   90.00
_cell.angle_gamma   90.00
#
_symmetry.space_group_name_H-M   'P 1'
#
loop_
_entity.id
_entity.type
_entity.pdbx_description
1 polymer ?
#
loop_
_entity_poly.entity_id
_entity_poly.type
_entity_poly.pdbx_seq_one_letter_code
_entity_poly.pdbx_strand_id
1 'polypeptide(L)' 'MTSFETAEVQRAVSWLGRDQAISRSRRLTRAADLSNKRAYLSEEIQKIQEPFNYYLDDNVADARSLADERKKLTKL' A
#
# COMPACT_ATOMS: atom_id res chain seq x y z
N MET A 1 -13.87 -1.16 -10.95
CA MET A 1 -13.55 -1.53 -9.56
C MET A 1 -12.76 -0.39 -8.95
N THR A 2 -13.46 0.57 -8.36
CA THR A 2 -12.84 1.73 -7.71
C THR A 2 -12.10 1.25 -6.47
N SER A 3 -10.77 1.39 -6.47
CA SER A 3 -9.97 1.16 -5.25
C SER A 3 -10.48 2.11 -4.17
N PHE A 4 -10.79 1.58 -2.98
CA PHE A 4 -11.18 2.36 -1.78
C PHE A 4 -10.02 3.19 -1.19
N GLU A 5 -8.89 3.27 -1.90
CA GLU A 5 -7.71 4.03 -1.52
C GLU A 5 -7.86 5.50 -1.93
N THR A 6 -7.39 6.43 -1.08
CA THR A 6 -7.36 7.86 -1.42
C THR A 6 -6.41 8.13 -2.59
N ALA A 7 -6.54 9.29 -3.23
CA ALA A 7 -5.68 9.66 -4.36
C ALA A 7 -4.19 9.71 -3.96
N GLU A 8 -3.90 10.10 -2.72
CA GLU A 8 -2.55 10.16 -2.16
C GLU A 8 -1.96 8.76 -1.99
N VAL A 9 -2.76 7.79 -1.52
CA VAL A 9 -2.32 6.39 -1.41
C VAL A 9 -2.04 5.80 -2.79
N GLN A 10 -2.93 6.03 -3.77
CA GLN A 10 -2.73 5.53 -5.14
C GLN A 10 -1.46 6.12 -5.77
N ARG A 11 -1.20 7.41 -5.51
CA ARG A 11 0.01 8.10 -5.96
C ARG A 11 1.27 7.57 -5.26
N ALA A 12 1.22 7.35 -3.95
CA ALA A 12 2.33 6.77 -3.20
C ALA A 12 2.67 5.34 -3.70
N VAL A 13 1.65 4.54 -4.02
CA VAL A 13 1.82 3.20 -4.58
C VAL A 13 2.48 3.24 -5.96
N SER A 14 2.17 4.24 -6.80
CA SER A 14 2.79 4.36 -8.12
C SER A 14 4.26 4.77 -8.10
N TRP A 15 4.76 5.28 -6.96
CA TRP A 15 6.16 5.61 -6.74
C TRP A 15 7.01 4.45 -6.22
N LEU A 16 6.39 3.34 -5.83
CA LEU A 16 7.12 2.17 -5.33
C LEU A 16 8.08 1.63 -6.40
N GLY A 17 9.29 1.27 -5.98
CA GLY A 17 10.21 0.52 -6.81
C GLY A 17 9.63 -0.84 -7.21
N ARG A 18 10.12 -1.40 -8.33
CA ARG A 18 9.62 -2.65 -8.90
C ARG A 18 9.50 -3.79 -7.89
N ASP A 19 10.54 -4.00 -7.07
CA ASP A 19 10.58 -5.11 -6.12
C ASP A 19 9.57 -4.93 -4.98
N GLN A 20 9.42 -3.71 -4.46
CA GLN A 20 8.42 -3.39 -3.45
C GLN A 20 7.00 -3.56 -4.01
N ALA A 21 6.74 -3.12 -5.24
CA ALA A 21 5.45 -3.27 -5.91
C ALA A 21 5.09 -4.76 -6.11
N ILE A 22 6.05 -5.58 -6.57
CA ILE A 22 5.87 -7.04 -6.72
C ILE A 22 5.62 -7.69 -5.36
N SER A 23 6.41 -7.33 -4.35
CA SER A 23 6.29 -7.87 -2.99
C SER A 23 4.93 -7.54 -2.35
N ARG A 24 4.45 -6.30 -2.51
CA ARG A 24 3.10 -5.86 -2.11
C ARG A 24 2.03 -6.68 -2.83
N SER A 25 2.12 -6.79 -4.15
CA SER A 25 1.14 -7.53 -4.96
C SER A 25 1.04 -9.00 -4.51
N ARG A 26 2.18 -9.67 -4.30
CA ARG A 26 2.22 -11.06 -3.79
C ARG A 26 1.54 -11.19 -2.42
N ARG A 27 1.77 -10.27 -1.49
CA ARG A 27 1.11 -10.29 -0.16
C ARG A 27 -0.40 -10.14 -0.29
N LEU A 28 -0.88 -9.21 -1.12
CA LEU A 28 -2.31 -8.98 -1.34
C LEU A 28 -2.99 -10.18 -2.01
N THR A 29 -2.39 -10.73 -3.06
CA THR A 29 -2.91 -11.94 -3.72
C THR A 29 -2.97 -13.12 -2.76
N ARG A 30 -1.94 -13.33 -1.95
CA ARG A 30 -1.91 -14.39 -0.93
C ARG A 30 -3.00 -14.20 0.13
N ALA A 31 -3.20 -12.98 0.60
CA ALA A 31 -4.26 -12.67 1.56
C ALA A 31 -5.65 -12.94 0.98
N ALA A 32 -5.90 -12.53 -0.27
CA ALA A 32 -7.16 -12.79 -0.96
C ALA A 32 -7.41 -14.30 -1.16
N ASP A 33 -6.38 -15.05 -1.60
CA ASP A 33 -6.46 -16.50 -1.79
C ASP A 33 -6.81 -17.24 -0.48
N LEU A 34 -6.12 -16.91 0.62
CA LEU A 34 -6.39 -17.50 1.92
C LEU A 34 -7.78 -17.15 2.45
N SER A 35 -8.22 -15.91 2.27
CA SER A 35 -9.58 -15.47 2.62
C SER A 35 -10.63 -16.28 1.85
N ASN A 36 -10.45 -16.45 0.54
CA ASN A 36 -11.37 -17.24 -0.29
C ASN A 36 -11.42 -18.71 0.15
N LYS A 37 -10.28 -19.27 0.56
CA LYS A 37 -10.17 -20.63 1.07
C LYS A 37 -10.64 -20.80 2.52
N ARG A 38 -11.01 -19.71 3.21
CA ARG A 38 -11.28 -19.69 4.67
C ARG A 38 -10.14 -20.34 5.47
N ALA A 39 -8.91 -20.11 5.01
CA ALA A 39 -7.70 -20.68 5.60
C ALA A 39 -6.80 -19.56 6.11
N TYR A 40 -5.91 -19.91 7.03
CA TYR A 40 -4.86 -19.02 7.52
C TYR A 40 -3.51 -19.39 6.93
N LEU A 41 -2.56 -18.47 7.06
CA LEU A 41 -1.16 -18.73 6.77
C LEU A 41 -0.64 -19.83 7.73
N SER A 42 0.33 -20.66 7.34
CA SER A 42 0.88 -21.67 8.25
C SER A 42 1.59 -21.01 9.44
N GLU A 43 1.67 -21.69 10.59
CA GLU A 43 2.30 -21.14 11.80
C GLU A 43 3.75 -20.70 11.58
N GLU A 44 4.52 -21.46 10.80
CA GLU A 44 5.90 -21.12 10.45
C GLU A 44 5.99 -19.77 9.72
N ILE A 45 5.10 -19.55 8.74
CA ILE A 45 5.11 -18.31 7.96
C ILE A 45 4.52 -17.15 8.78
N GLN A 46 3.55 -17.40 9.66
CA GLN A 46 3.04 -16.38 10.59
C GLN A 46 4.14 -15.84 11.50
N LYS A 47 5.02 -16.71 12.04
CA LYS A 47 6.11 -16.33 12.95
C LYS A 47 7.15 -15.40 12.31
N ILE A 48 7.34 -15.48 11.00
CA ILE A 48 8.29 -14.62 10.27
C ILE A 48 7.64 -13.36 9.68
N GLN A 49 6.32 -13.16 9.82
CA GLN A 49 5.71 -11.92 9.36
C GLN A 49 6.13 -10.75 10.25
N GLU A 50 6.44 -9.62 9.62
CA GLU A 50 6.74 -8.36 10.29
C GLU A 50 5.59 -7.36 10.03
N PRO A 51 4.42 -7.50 10.70
CA PRO A 51 3.38 -6.50 10.61
C PRO A 51 3.88 -5.15 11.18
N PHE A 52 3.33 -4.05 10.68
CA PHE A 52 3.72 -2.68 11.05
C PHE A 52 5.15 -2.28 10.66
N ASN A 53 5.81 -3.03 9.78
CA ASN A 53 6.96 -2.54 9.02
C ASN A 53 6.47 -1.62 7.88
N TYR A 54 6.18 -0.36 8.23
CA TYR A 54 5.55 0.62 7.35
C TYR A 54 6.48 1.05 6.22
N TYR A 55 6.12 0.70 4.97
CA TYR A 55 6.93 0.99 3.77
C TYR A 55 6.31 2.05 2.84
N LEU A 56 5.12 2.56 3.17
CA LEU A 56 4.35 3.46 2.30
C LEU A 56 4.06 4.82 2.95
N ASP A 57 4.18 4.94 4.28
CA ASP A 57 3.75 6.10 5.06
C ASP A 57 4.46 7.39 4.63
N ASP A 58 5.78 7.36 4.44
CA ASP A 58 6.57 8.51 3.97
C ASP A 58 6.09 8.97 2.59
N ASN A 59 5.90 8.04 1.66
CA ASN A 59 5.39 8.36 0.31
C ASN A 59 3.98 8.95 0.36
N VAL A 60 3.12 8.52 1.30
CA VAL A 60 1.78 9.08 1.47
C VAL A 60 1.86 10.49 2.05
N ALA A 61 2.74 10.72 3.02
CA ALA A 61 2.98 12.04 3.58
C ALA A 61 3.45 13.03 2.51
N ASP A 62 4.39 12.61 1.66
CA ASP A 62 4.88 13.40 0.52
C ASP A 62 3.78 13.67 -0.51
N ALA A 63 3.00 12.64 -0.89
CA ALA A 63 1.88 12.79 -1.82
C ALA A 63 0.84 13.80 -1.31
N ARG A 64 0.57 13.78 0.01
CA ARG A 64 -0.34 14.73 0.66
C ARG A 64 0.23 16.15 0.66
N SER A 65 1.51 16.31 1.00
CA SER A 65 2.20 17.60 0.97
C SER A 65 2.14 18.25 -0.42
N LEU A 66 2.44 17.48 -1.48
CA LEU A 66 2.36 17.95 -2.87
C LEU A 66 0.92 18.29 -3.29
N ALA A 67 -0.07 17.54 -2.82
CA ALA A 67 -1.48 17.83 -3.10
C ALA A 67 -1.91 19.15 -2.45
N ASP A 68 -1.51 19.39 -1.20
CA ASP A 68 -1.78 20.63 -0.46
C ASP A 68 -1.07 21.83 -1.10
N GLU A 69 0.18 21.66 -1.53
CA GLU A 69 0.93 22.68 -2.28
C GLU A 69 0.21 23.04 -3.58
N ARG A 70 -0.14 22.04 -4.41
CA ARG A 70 -0.88 22.27 -5.66
C ARG A 70 -2.19 23.01 -5.41
N LYS A 71 -2.92 22.64 -4.36
CA LYS A 71 -4.18 23.29 -3.97
C LYS A 71 -3.98 24.75 -3.58
N LYS A 72 -2.89 25.09 -2.89
CA LYS A 72 -2.55 26.49 -2.56
C LYS A 72 -2.23 27.30 -3.82
N LEU A 73 -1.46 26.73 -4.74
CA LEU A 73 -1.05 27.41 -5.98
C LEU A 73 -2.19 27.58 -7.00
N THR A 74 -3.21 26.71 -6.98
CA THR A 74 -4.34 26.75 -7.92
C THR A 74 -5.55 27.52 -7.38
N LYS A 75 -5.53 27.95 -6.11
CA LYS A 75 -6.60 28.74 -5.48
C LYS A 75 -6.42 30.27 -5.63
N LEU A 76 -5.45 30.70 -6.43
CA LEU A 76 -5.33 32.06 -6.98
C LEU A 76 -6.05 32.13 -8.33
#